data_AF-A0A840AFX0-F1
#
_entry.id   AF-A0A840AFX0-F1
#
_cell.length_a   1.000
_cell.length_b   1.000
_cell.length_c   1.000
_cell.angle_alpha   90.00
_cell.angle_beta   90.00
_cell.angle_gamma   90.00
#
_symmetry.space_group_name_H-M   'P 1'
#
loop_
_entity.id
_entity.type
_entity.pdbx_description
1 polymer ?
#
loop_
_entity_poly.entity_id
_entity_poly.type
_entity_poly.pdbx_seq_one_letter_code
_entity_poly.pdbx_strand_id
1 'polypeptide(L)'
;MRKALPLLILAAALIGGGYLYGGQALATLGWGTGESAGPRVRAAPVDRGPITAIVSATGTVNPVVSVIVGSQLSGQVRQVEGDFNQRVTAGQLLARLDTQQLEATRAAAAAELSSAQAAVAVAETSAQRADAEALRAAAQLASARANITRVAAQAQDAEFEAQRTEQLRRSGVGAVRDATRAGFTVDGARAQVAAAEADAAQAEAQLAAAAAAARTAHAQITAAQATLAQRTAQLRQVDVSLSFAVIRSPIDGIIVSRSVDLGQTVAASLQAPTLFTIAANLDEMEVWATVDEADIGRIQPGQNVTFTVAAHPQVNLRGRVKDIRLSPTTVNNVVTYTVVVTAGNPEGRMLPGMTATLRIVTDARPEALRVPNAALRWRPPGAAGATAAPANPMEAALREMEDLTPAQRQAIEAAQSEFRAAMDALPADAEARRRGAQAARQRLQAAMTASLTPDQRARLASARGQRGGAAGTVHVLEANGTTRTISLRTGLTDGQMTEVVGGALEEGMQVVVGTERAGAVRAPTGRGLF
;
A
#
# COMPACT_ATOMS: atom_id res chain seq x y z
N MET A 1 -78.66 -74.55 57.54
CA MET A 1 -79.75 -74.65 56.53
C MET A 1 -79.51 -73.60 55.44
N ARG A 2 -79.26 -74.08 54.21
CA ARG A 2 -79.55 -73.49 52.89
C ARG A 2 -79.24 -71.99 52.60
N LYS A 3 -78.21 -71.83 51.74
CA LYS A 3 -78.09 -70.98 50.51
C LYS A 3 -77.96 -69.45 50.69
N ALA A 4 -77.23 -68.67 49.87
CA ALA A 4 -76.15 -68.84 48.88
C ALA A 4 -75.74 -67.42 48.39
N LEU A 5 -74.43 -67.09 48.41
CA LEU A 5 -73.56 -66.38 47.42
C LEU A 5 -74.06 -65.14 46.59
N PRO A 6 -73.19 -64.37 45.90
CA PRO A 6 -73.00 -62.92 46.11
C PRO A 6 -73.11 -62.08 44.82
N LEU A 7 -73.09 -60.75 44.93
CA LEU A 7 -72.76 -59.89 43.78
C LEU A 7 -72.03 -58.64 44.28
N LEU A 8 -70.70 -58.78 44.35
CA LEU A 8 -69.75 -57.80 44.91
C LEU A 8 -68.60 -57.56 43.91
N ILE A 9 -68.88 -57.43 42.61
CA ILE A 9 -67.86 -57.03 41.62
C ILE A 9 -68.52 -56.21 40.49
N LEU A 10 -68.97 -54.98 40.78
CA LEU A 10 -69.09 -53.92 39.76
C LEU A 10 -69.25 -52.49 40.33
N ALA A 11 -68.78 -52.23 41.56
CA ALA A 11 -68.98 -50.93 42.23
C ALA A 11 -67.71 -50.36 42.89
N ALA A 12 -66.53 -50.83 42.50
CA ALA A 12 -65.24 -50.40 43.07
C ALA A 12 -64.22 -49.96 42.00
N ALA A 13 -64.70 -49.34 40.92
CA ALA A 13 -63.86 -48.66 39.94
C ALA A 13 -64.59 -47.43 39.41
N LEU A 14 -64.61 -46.38 40.24
CA LEU A 14 -64.62 -44.93 39.90
C LEU A 14 -64.95 -44.10 41.17
N ILE A 15 -64.28 -44.43 42.27
CA ILE A 15 -63.95 -43.44 43.30
C ILE A 15 -62.83 -42.61 42.67
N GLY A 16 -63.20 -41.49 42.03
CA GLY A 16 -62.25 -40.61 41.33
C GLY A 16 -62.84 -39.43 40.59
N GLY A 17 -64.14 -39.12 40.73
CA GLY A 17 -64.75 -38.02 39.99
C GLY A 17 -66.06 -37.53 40.61
N GLY A 18 -65.96 -36.80 41.71
CA GLY A 18 -67.07 -36.09 42.32
C GLY A 18 -66.55 -35.01 43.26
N TYR A 19 -67.17 -33.83 43.21
CA TYR A 19 -66.77 -32.52 43.80
C TYR A 19 -65.83 -31.71 42.89
N LEU A 20 -66.23 -30.64 42.20
CA LEU A 20 -67.33 -29.69 42.43
C LEU A 20 -67.86 -29.13 41.11
N TYR A 21 -69.11 -29.46 40.82
CA TYR A 21 -70.06 -28.67 40.06
C TYR A 21 -70.43 -27.42 40.88
N GLY A 22 -70.47 -26.25 40.24
CA GLY A 22 -71.00 -25.03 40.82
C GLY A 22 -71.52 -24.08 39.75
N GLY A 23 -72.79 -24.25 39.39
CA GLY A 23 -73.64 -23.18 38.86
C GLY A 23 -73.66 -22.96 37.35
N GLN A 24 -74.44 -23.77 36.63
CA GLN A 24 -75.09 -23.30 35.40
C GLN A 24 -76.30 -22.43 35.77
N ALA A 25 -76.42 -21.24 35.18
CA ALA A 25 -77.64 -20.46 35.12
C ALA A 25 -77.90 -20.05 33.67
N LEU A 26 -78.98 -20.60 33.11
CA LEU A 26 -79.62 -20.24 31.85
C LEU A 26 -80.45 -18.95 32.04
N ALA A 27 -80.18 -17.91 31.26
CA ALA A 27 -81.17 -16.87 30.89
C ALA A 27 -80.68 -16.08 29.67
N THR A 28 -81.15 -16.45 28.47
CA THR A 28 -82.11 -15.69 27.63
C THR A 28 -81.47 -14.82 26.54
N LEU A 29 -82.13 -14.86 25.38
CA LEU A 29 -81.82 -14.17 24.14
C LEU A 29 -81.48 -12.69 24.32
N GLY A 30 -80.33 -12.30 23.78
CA GLY A 30 -79.99 -10.94 23.44
C GLY A 30 -79.03 -10.95 22.26
N TRP A 31 -79.52 -10.61 21.06
CA TRP A 31 -78.66 -10.22 19.96
C TRP A 31 -77.98 -8.89 20.34
N GLY A 32 -76.83 -9.01 21.00
CA GLY A 32 -75.90 -7.93 21.29
C GLY A 32 -74.74 -7.99 20.30
N THR A 33 -74.53 -6.87 19.63
CA THR A 33 -73.47 -6.56 18.66
C THR A 33 -72.11 -7.19 18.99
N GLY A 34 -71.52 -7.87 18.01
CA GLY A 34 -70.12 -8.27 18.05
C GLY A 34 -69.22 -7.04 18.21
N GLU A 35 -68.79 -6.79 19.44
CA GLU A 35 -67.72 -5.85 19.72
C GLU A 35 -66.45 -6.45 19.13
N SER A 36 -66.02 -5.86 18.01
CA SER A 36 -64.81 -6.22 17.32
C SER A 36 -63.64 -5.94 18.26
N ALA A 37 -63.16 -6.98 18.97
CA ALA A 37 -61.90 -6.89 19.68
C ALA A 37 -60.84 -6.54 18.65
N GLY A 38 -60.35 -5.29 18.70
CA GLY A 38 -59.34 -4.79 17.78
C GLY A 38 -58.10 -5.70 17.74
N PRO A 39 -57.29 -5.62 16.68
CA PRO A 39 -56.10 -6.46 16.55
C PRO A 39 -55.23 -6.28 17.81
N ARG A 40 -54.92 -7.38 18.51
CA ARG A 40 -54.11 -7.33 19.73
C ARG A 40 -52.71 -6.84 19.36
N VAL A 41 -52.33 -5.71 19.93
CA VAL A 41 -51.06 -5.05 19.64
C VAL A 41 -50.02 -5.54 20.64
N ARG A 42 -48.85 -5.95 20.16
CA ARG A 42 -47.70 -6.28 21.01
C ARG A 42 -46.91 -5.00 21.24
N ALA A 43 -46.77 -4.62 22.50
CA ALA A 43 -45.95 -3.49 22.92
C ALA A 43 -44.67 -3.97 23.64
N ALA A 44 -43.65 -3.13 23.61
CA ALA A 44 -42.42 -3.28 24.37
C ALA A 44 -42.12 -1.98 25.13
N PRO A 45 -41.53 -2.03 26.33
CA PRO A 45 -41.13 -0.83 27.06
C PRO A 45 -39.97 -0.12 26.35
N VAL A 46 -39.97 1.20 26.44
CA VAL A 46 -38.80 2.04 26.16
C VAL A 46 -37.88 1.97 27.36
N ASP A 47 -36.63 1.54 27.15
CA ASP A 47 -35.63 1.40 28.21
C ASP A 47 -34.43 2.32 27.96
N ARG A 48 -33.72 2.67 29.03
CA ARG A 48 -32.40 3.28 28.95
C ARG A 48 -31.33 2.23 29.08
N GLY A 49 -30.35 2.27 28.19
CA GLY A 49 -29.22 1.35 28.27
C GLY A 49 -28.11 1.66 27.29
N PRO A 50 -27.03 0.88 27.33
CA PRO A 50 -25.92 1.05 26.43
C PRO A 50 -26.35 0.70 24.99
N ILE A 51 -26.01 1.56 24.04
CA ILE A 51 -26.12 1.30 22.60
C ILE A 51 -24.77 1.56 21.94
N THR A 52 -24.36 0.63 21.08
CA THR A 52 -23.09 0.71 20.35
C THR A 52 -23.34 0.56 18.86
N ALA A 53 -22.87 1.52 18.07
CA ALA A 53 -22.89 1.41 16.62
C ALA A 53 -21.69 0.56 16.17
N ILE A 54 -21.97 -0.54 15.49
CA ILE A 54 -20.96 -1.50 15.04
C ILE A 54 -20.95 -1.54 13.52
N VAL A 55 -19.77 -1.43 12.93
CA VAL A 55 -19.53 -1.77 11.53
C VAL A 55 -18.90 -3.16 11.49
N SER A 56 -19.53 -4.08 10.76
CA SER A 56 -18.99 -5.41 10.52
C SER A 56 -18.10 -5.40 9.28
N ALA A 57 -16.92 -5.98 9.39
CA ALA A 57 -15.97 -6.12 8.27
C ALA A 57 -15.33 -7.50 8.29
N THR A 58 -14.86 -7.97 7.15
CA THR A 58 -14.04 -9.17 7.04
C THR A 58 -12.62 -8.78 6.63
N GLY A 59 -11.63 -9.55 7.06
CA GLY A 59 -10.24 -9.23 6.79
C GLY A 59 -9.32 -10.43 6.86
N THR A 60 -8.07 -10.23 6.45
CA THR A 60 -7.01 -11.24 6.55
C THR A 60 -6.00 -10.84 7.62
N VAL A 61 -5.53 -11.83 8.39
CA VAL A 61 -4.50 -11.65 9.41
C VAL A 61 -3.12 -11.70 8.73
N ASN A 62 -2.28 -10.69 8.98
CA ASN A 62 -0.95 -10.54 8.42
C ASN A 62 0.05 -10.18 9.54
N PRO A 63 1.33 -10.56 9.43
CA PRO A 63 2.36 -10.09 10.34
C PRO A 63 2.61 -8.58 10.14
N VAL A 64 3.04 -7.87 11.19
CA VAL A 64 3.35 -6.42 11.11
C VAL A 64 4.48 -6.14 10.12
N VAL A 65 5.53 -6.96 10.15
CA VAL A 65 6.67 -6.86 9.24
C VAL A 65 6.90 -8.21 8.58
N SER A 66 6.74 -8.26 7.27
CA SER A 66 7.12 -9.41 6.44
C SER A 66 8.02 -8.99 5.30
N VAL A 67 9.01 -9.83 5.00
CA VAL A 67 9.89 -9.66 3.85
C VAL A 67 9.80 -10.88 2.97
N ILE A 68 9.68 -10.62 1.66
CA ILE A 68 9.69 -11.65 0.63
C ILE A 68 11.12 -11.75 0.11
N VAL A 69 11.69 -12.95 0.22
CA VAL A 69 13.03 -13.26 -0.27
C VAL A 69 12.87 -14.01 -1.60
N GLY A 70 13.37 -13.41 -2.67
CA GLY A 70 13.33 -13.99 -4.03
C GLY A 70 14.72 -14.24 -4.60
N SER A 71 14.78 -14.95 -5.74
CA SER A 71 16.02 -15.12 -6.50
C SER A 71 16.20 -14.02 -7.54
N GLN A 72 17.40 -13.46 -7.63
CA GLN A 72 17.82 -12.58 -8.73
C GLN A 72 18.54 -13.34 -9.85
N LEU A 73 18.94 -14.60 -9.59
CA LEU A 73 19.63 -15.45 -10.54
C LEU A 73 18.75 -16.61 -10.98
N SER A 74 18.91 -16.98 -12.25
CA SER A 74 18.37 -18.23 -12.77
C SER A 74 19.34 -19.37 -12.46
N GLY A 75 18.84 -20.49 -11.99
CA GLY A 75 19.66 -21.65 -11.64
C GLY A 75 18.85 -22.75 -10.97
N GLN A 76 19.46 -23.93 -10.83
CA GLN A 76 18.87 -25.02 -10.07
C GLN A 76 19.17 -24.84 -8.58
N VAL A 77 18.22 -25.14 -7.71
CA VAL A 77 18.39 -25.09 -6.25
C VAL A 77 19.16 -26.33 -5.82
N ARG A 78 20.39 -26.14 -5.34
CA ARG A 78 21.29 -27.22 -4.95
C ARG A 78 21.10 -27.64 -3.50
N GLN A 79 20.77 -26.70 -2.63
CA GLN A 79 20.63 -26.91 -1.19
C GLN A 79 19.56 -25.98 -0.63
N VAL A 80 18.74 -26.50 0.28
CA VAL A 80 17.73 -25.75 1.03
C VAL A 80 17.92 -26.09 2.51
N GLU A 81 18.17 -25.07 3.32
CA GLU A 81 18.43 -25.18 4.77
C GLU A 81 17.30 -24.57 5.60
N GLY A 82 16.55 -23.63 5.03
CA GLY A 82 15.43 -22.99 5.70
C GLY A 82 14.14 -23.77 5.52
N ASP A 83 13.53 -24.20 6.63
CA ASP A 83 12.23 -24.85 6.64
C ASP A 83 11.13 -23.95 7.21
N PHE A 84 9.88 -24.23 6.84
CA PHE A 84 8.72 -23.51 7.37
C PHE A 84 8.63 -23.65 8.90
N ASN A 85 8.10 -22.63 9.57
CA ASN A 85 8.01 -22.51 11.03
C ASN A 85 9.36 -22.43 11.78
N GLN A 86 10.49 -22.46 11.08
CA GLN A 86 11.80 -22.31 11.69
C GLN A 86 12.10 -20.83 11.99
N ARG A 87 12.67 -20.55 13.16
CA ARG A 87 13.26 -19.24 13.48
C ARG A 87 14.60 -19.09 12.78
N VAL A 88 14.78 -17.96 12.12
CA VAL A 88 16.01 -17.61 11.41
C VAL A 88 16.55 -16.27 11.86
N THR A 89 17.87 -16.13 11.82
CA THR A 89 18.54 -14.86 12.07
C THR A 89 18.88 -14.13 10.76
N ALA A 90 19.05 -12.82 10.83
CA ALA A 90 19.54 -12.02 9.71
C ALA A 90 20.91 -12.56 9.24
N GLY A 91 21.06 -12.71 7.93
CA GLY A 91 22.23 -13.29 7.28
C GLY A 91 22.31 -14.82 7.25
N GLN A 92 21.40 -15.53 7.94
CA GLN A 92 21.36 -16.99 7.93
C GLN A 92 21.12 -17.53 6.52
N LEU A 93 21.83 -18.60 6.16
CA LEU A 93 21.67 -19.30 4.89
C LEU A 93 20.30 -19.98 4.83
N LEU A 94 19.54 -19.70 3.76
CA LEU A 94 18.23 -20.31 3.52
C LEU A 94 18.27 -21.30 2.37
N ALA A 95 18.92 -20.92 1.27
CA ALA A 95 19.08 -21.76 0.09
C ALA A 95 20.35 -21.40 -0.68
N ARG A 96 20.84 -22.34 -1.47
CA ARG A 96 21.98 -22.15 -2.38
C ARG A 96 21.60 -22.63 -3.78
N LEU A 97 21.81 -21.79 -4.78
CA LEU A 97 21.70 -22.15 -6.19
C LEU A 97 22.96 -22.86 -6.67
N ASP A 98 22.87 -23.58 -7.77
CA ASP A 98 24.03 -24.20 -8.38
C ASP A 98 24.97 -23.14 -8.97
N THR A 99 26.20 -23.13 -8.46
CA THR A 99 27.22 -22.11 -8.74
C THR A 99 28.30 -22.60 -9.71
N GLN A 100 28.26 -23.84 -10.19
CA GLN A 100 29.35 -24.41 -11.01
C GLN A 100 29.77 -23.50 -12.18
N GLN A 101 28.80 -22.97 -12.92
CA GLN A 101 29.06 -22.07 -14.04
C GLN A 101 29.66 -20.72 -13.59
N LEU A 102 29.18 -20.17 -12.47
CA LEU A 102 29.68 -18.91 -11.92
C LEU A 102 31.08 -19.07 -11.31
N GLU A 103 31.36 -20.21 -10.68
CA GLU A 103 32.68 -20.56 -10.15
C GLU A 103 33.70 -20.72 -11.28
N ALA A 104 33.33 -21.37 -12.38
CA ALA A 104 34.17 -21.46 -13.58
C ALA A 104 34.45 -20.07 -14.18
N THR A 105 33.43 -19.21 -14.24
CA THR A 105 33.57 -17.83 -14.72
C THR A 105 34.46 -16.99 -13.80
N ARG A 106 34.35 -17.18 -12.48
CA ARG A 106 35.21 -16.53 -11.48
C ARG A 106 36.66 -16.98 -11.64
N ALA A 107 36.89 -18.27 -11.84
CA ALA A 107 38.23 -18.81 -12.07
C ALA A 107 38.86 -18.22 -13.33
N ALA A 108 38.10 -18.09 -14.43
CA ALA A 108 38.55 -17.43 -15.65
C ALA A 108 38.88 -15.93 -15.41
N ALA A 109 38.01 -15.19 -14.72
CA ALA A 109 38.24 -13.78 -14.40
C ALA A 109 39.46 -13.58 -13.47
N ALA A 110 39.69 -14.49 -12.53
CA ALA A 110 40.87 -14.47 -11.66
C ALA A 110 42.17 -14.74 -12.44
N ALA A 111 42.14 -15.66 -13.42
CA ALA A 111 43.27 -15.89 -14.32
C ALA A 111 43.56 -14.66 -15.21
N GLU A 112 42.53 -14.01 -15.73
CA GLU A 112 42.67 -12.74 -16.47
C GLU A 112 43.26 -11.63 -15.61
N LEU A 113 42.85 -11.53 -14.34
CA LEU A 113 43.42 -10.58 -13.38
C LEU A 113 44.92 -10.86 -13.16
N SER A 114 45.28 -12.13 -12.94
CA SER A 114 46.68 -12.53 -12.78
C SER A 114 47.53 -12.20 -14.01
N SER A 115 46.98 -12.38 -15.22
CA SER A 115 47.64 -12.00 -16.47
C SER A 115 47.84 -10.48 -16.57
N ALA A 116 46.84 -9.69 -16.18
CA ALA A 116 46.95 -8.23 -16.16
C ALA A 116 47.97 -7.73 -15.14
N GLN A 117 48.07 -8.38 -13.96
CA GLN A 117 49.11 -8.08 -12.97
C GLN A 117 50.51 -8.34 -13.53
N ALA A 118 50.70 -9.47 -14.23
CA ALA A 118 51.97 -9.76 -14.90
C ALA A 118 52.29 -8.72 -15.99
N ALA A 119 51.29 -8.24 -16.74
CA ALA A 119 51.48 -7.21 -17.74
C ALA A 119 51.94 -5.87 -17.13
N VAL A 120 51.43 -5.49 -15.95
CA VAL A 120 51.92 -4.31 -15.21
C VAL A 120 53.39 -4.50 -14.81
N ALA A 121 53.76 -5.65 -14.26
CA ALA A 121 55.15 -5.93 -13.88
C ALA A 121 56.11 -5.88 -15.09
N VAL A 122 55.68 -6.35 -16.26
CA VAL A 122 56.44 -6.24 -17.52
C VAL A 122 56.58 -4.78 -17.94
N ALA A 123 55.53 -3.97 -17.85
CA ALA A 123 55.57 -2.54 -18.18
C ALA A 123 56.44 -1.73 -17.20
N GLU A 124 56.45 -2.08 -15.92
CA GLU A 124 57.35 -1.46 -14.94
C GLU A 124 58.81 -1.80 -15.25
N THR A 125 59.09 -3.05 -15.60
CA THR A 125 60.43 -3.47 -16.00
C THR A 125 60.89 -2.78 -17.30
N SER A 126 59.99 -2.56 -18.26
CA SER A 126 60.34 -1.83 -19.50
C SER A 126 60.63 -0.36 -19.22
N ALA A 127 59.87 0.30 -18.34
CA ALA A 127 60.14 1.67 -17.92
C ALA A 127 61.48 1.80 -17.19
N GLN A 128 61.79 0.89 -16.26
CA GLN A 128 63.10 0.88 -15.59
C GLN A 128 64.26 0.74 -16.57
N ARG A 129 64.11 -0.09 -17.62
CA ARG A 129 65.13 -0.22 -18.68
C ARG A 129 65.28 1.08 -19.48
N ALA A 130 64.19 1.74 -19.82
CA ALA A 130 64.20 3.00 -20.54
C ALA A 130 64.80 4.15 -19.71
N ASP A 131 64.51 4.20 -18.41
CA ASP A 131 65.11 5.16 -17.47
C ASP A 131 66.62 4.94 -17.35
N ALA A 132 67.08 3.68 -17.25
CA ALA A 132 68.50 3.35 -17.23
C ALA A 132 69.21 3.72 -18.54
N GLU A 133 68.54 3.61 -19.68
CA GLU A 133 69.05 4.06 -20.98
C GLU A 133 69.17 5.59 -21.06
N ALA A 134 68.17 6.33 -20.57
CA ALA A 134 68.23 7.79 -20.48
C ALA A 134 69.38 8.25 -19.57
N LEU A 135 69.62 7.56 -18.45
CA LEU A 135 70.75 7.85 -17.58
C LEU A 135 72.10 7.61 -18.27
N ARG A 136 72.22 6.54 -19.07
CA ARG A 136 73.43 6.28 -19.87
C ARG A 136 73.67 7.37 -20.92
N ALA A 137 72.62 7.81 -21.61
CA ALA A 137 72.72 8.90 -22.57
C ALA A 137 73.12 10.23 -21.89
N ALA A 138 72.62 10.50 -20.69
CA ALA A 138 73.02 11.67 -19.90
C ALA A 138 74.51 11.63 -19.51
N ALA A 139 75.02 10.47 -19.12
CA ALA A 139 76.44 10.28 -18.82
C ALA A 139 77.33 10.47 -20.08
N GLN A 140 76.85 10.05 -21.25
CA GLN A 140 77.54 10.28 -22.53
C GLN A 140 77.60 11.77 -22.89
N LEU A 141 76.50 12.51 -22.74
CA LEU A 141 76.48 13.95 -22.93
C LEU A 141 77.44 14.67 -21.96
N ALA A 142 77.47 14.26 -20.69
CA ALA A 142 78.41 14.82 -19.71
C ALA A 142 79.87 14.59 -20.13
N SER A 143 80.19 13.39 -20.64
CA SER A 143 81.52 13.06 -21.16
C SER A 143 81.88 13.88 -22.41
N ALA A 144 80.92 14.09 -23.33
CA ALA A 144 81.11 14.93 -24.50
C ALA A 144 81.36 16.41 -24.12
N ARG A 145 80.60 16.94 -23.14
CA ARG A 145 80.82 18.30 -22.61
C ARG A 145 82.17 18.46 -21.91
N ALA A 146 82.62 17.45 -21.17
CA ALA A 146 83.96 17.43 -20.59
C ALA A 146 85.05 17.44 -21.69
N ASN A 147 84.82 16.72 -22.79
CA ASN A 147 85.72 16.72 -23.94
C ASN A 147 85.81 18.10 -24.61
N ILE A 148 84.68 18.81 -24.78
CA ILE A 148 84.66 20.21 -25.26
C ILE A 148 85.56 21.09 -24.39
N THR A 149 85.43 20.98 -23.06
CA THR A 149 86.23 21.78 -22.12
C THR A 149 87.73 21.52 -22.32
N ARG A 150 88.12 20.25 -22.50
CA ARG A 150 89.51 19.86 -22.75
C ARG A 150 90.04 20.42 -24.07
N VAL A 151 89.29 20.30 -25.18
CA VAL A 151 89.74 20.80 -26.49
C VAL A 151 89.68 22.33 -26.58
N ALA A 152 88.74 22.97 -25.88
CA ALA A 152 88.65 24.43 -25.80
C ALA A 152 89.85 25.02 -25.06
N ALA A 153 90.30 24.39 -23.96
CA ALA A 153 91.54 24.78 -23.29
C ALA A 153 92.77 24.65 -24.22
N GLN A 154 92.85 23.58 -25.02
CA GLN A 154 93.93 23.41 -26.01
C GLN A 154 93.90 24.47 -27.11
N ALA A 155 92.70 24.84 -27.59
CA ALA A 155 92.53 25.92 -28.56
C ALA A 155 92.95 27.27 -27.96
N GLN A 156 92.60 27.53 -26.70
CA GLN A 156 92.99 28.74 -25.99
C GLN A 156 94.52 28.84 -25.81
N ASP A 157 95.18 27.74 -25.44
CA ASP A 157 96.64 27.67 -25.35
C ASP A 157 97.30 27.95 -26.71
N ALA A 158 96.80 27.35 -27.79
CA ALA A 158 97.28 27.59 -29.15
C ALA A 158 97.08 29.06 -29.60
N GLU A 159 95.97 29.68 -29.21
CA GLU A 159 95.71 31.09 -29.49
C GLU A 159 96.68 32.02 -28.75
N PHE A 160 96.97 31.76 -27.48
CA PHE A 160 97.96 32.52 -26.71
C PHE A 160 99.36 32.39 -27.32
N GLU A 161 99.75 31.18 -27.74
CA GLU A 161 101.06 30.96 -28.39
C GLU A 161 101.16 31.64 -29.76
N ALA A 162 100.09 31.62 -30.55
CA ALA A 162 100.02 32.34 -31.81
C ALA A 162 100.11 33.87 -31.62
N GLN A 163 99.41 34.43 -30.62
CA GLN A 163 99.48 35.84 -30.26
C GLN A 163 100.90 36.24 -29.83
N ARG A 164 101.53 35.43 -28.98
CA ARG A 164 102.92 35.64 -28.52
C ARG A 164 103.90 35.62 -29.68
N THR A 165 103.77 34.66 -30.60
CA THR A 165 104.66 34.52 -31.77
C THR A 165 104.47 35.69 -32.74
N GLU A 166 103.24 36.14 -32.95
CA GLU A 166 102.94 37.31 -33.78
C GLU A 166 103.50 38.61 -33.16
N GLN A 167 103.46 38.75 -31.83
CA GLN A 167 104.08 39.89 -31.15
C GLN A 167 105.61 39.90 -31.33
N LEU A 168 106.27 38.74 -31.21
CA LEU A 168 107.72 38.59 -31.44
C LEU A 168 108.10 38.89 -32.90
N ARG A 169 107.24 38.52 -33.86
CA ARG A 169 107.42 38.86 -35.28
C ARG A 169 107.33 40.36 -35.49
N ARG A 170 106.33 41.03 -34.89
CA ARG A 170 106.15 42.49 -34.98
C ARG A 170 107.31 43.27 -34.35
N SER A 171 107.93 42.74 -33.30
CA SER A 171 109.12 43.35 -32.68
C SER A 171 110.43 43.05 -33.44
N GLY A 172 110.39 42.35 -34.58
CA GLY A 172 111.55 42.10 -35.44
C GLY A 172 112.44 40.92 -35.03
N VAL A 173 112.04 40.12 -34.02
CA VAL A 173 112.87 39.02 -33.47
C VAL A 173 112.36 37.64 -33.94
N GLY A 174 111.11 37.52 -34.39
CA GLY A 174 110.50 36.26 -34.84
C GLY A 174 110.42 36.07 -36.36
N ALA A 175 110.43 34.81 -36.84
CA ALA A 175 110.31 34.47 -38.26
C ALA A 175 108.85 34.40 -38.74
N VAL A 176 108.58 34.85 -39.98
CA VAL A 176 107.23 34.81 -40.59
C VAL A 176 106.67 33.38 -40.67
N ARG A 177 107.53 32.40 -40.98
CA ARG A 177 107.15 30.99 -41.07
C ARG A 177 106.54 30.47 -39.76
N ASP A 178 107.06 30.91 -38.62
CA ASP A 178 106.62 30.45 -37.31
C ASP A 178 105.26 31.04 -36.95
N ALA A 179 105.02 32.32 -37.25
CA ALA A 179 103.72 32.96 -37.08
C ALA A 179 102.63 32.31 -37.97
N THR A 180 102.93 32.01 -39.24
CA THR A 180 102.00 31.30 -40.12
C THR A 180 101.69 29.88 -39.63
N ARG A 181 102.71 29.15 -39.15
CA ARG A 181 102.52 27.82 -38.57
C ARG A 181 101.61 27.87 -37.34
N ALA A 182 101.81 28.85 -36.46
CA ALA A 182 100.96 29.05 -35.29
C ALA A 182 99.50 29.37 -35.66
N GLY A 183 99.28 30.12 -36.75
CA GLY A 183 97.94 30.35 -37.32
C GLY A 183 97.25 29.04 -37.71
N PHE A 184 97.92 28.18 -38.49
CA PHE A 184 97.37 26.88 -38.87
C PHE A 184 97.10 25.96 -37.67
N THR A 185 97.89 26.05 -36.59
CA THR A 185 97.60 25.29 -35.36
C THR A 185 96.35 25.78 -34.64
N VAL A 186 96.09 27.09 -34.64
CA VAL A 186 94.83 27.64 -34.10
C VAL A 186 93.64 27.18 -34.92
N ASP A 187 93.72 27.24 -36.24
CA ASP A 187 92.63 26.77 -37.12
C ASP A 187 92.34 25.29 -36.91
N GLY A 188 93.39 24.46 -36.78
CA GLY A 188 93.25 23.05 -36.44
C GLY A 188 92.60 22.82 -35.07
N ALA A 189 92.98 23.58 -34.04
CA ALA A 189 92.40 23.46 -32.70
C ALA A 189 90.94 23.95 -32.67
N ARG A 190 90.60 25.02 -33.39
CA ARG A 190 89.21 25.49 -33.54
C ARG A 190 88.33 24.47 -34.27
N ALA A 191 88.85 23.81 -35.29
CA ALA A 191 88.15 22.72 -35.95
C ALA A 191 87.88 21.54 -34.99
N GLN A 192 88.80 21.25 -34.06
CA GLN A 192 88.59 20.23 -33.02
C GLN A 192 87.50 20.63 -32.01
N VAL A 193 87.42 21.90 -31.63
CA VAL A 193 86.33 22.41 -30.78
C VAL A 193 84.98 22.24 -31.48
N ALA A 194 84.88 22.68 -32.74
CA ALA A 194 83.65 22.55 -33.53
C ALA A 194 83.22 21.08 -33.70
N ALA A 195 84.17 20.15 -33.89
CA ALA A 195 83.88 18.72 -33.92
C ALA A 195 83.34 18.20 -32.58
N ALA A 196 83.96 18.59 -31.46
CA ALA A 196 83.49 18.20 -30.13
C ALA A 196 82.11 18.79 -29.77
N GLU A 197 81.81 20.00 -30.24
CA GLU A 197 80.48 20.62 -30.13
C GLU A 197 79.42 19.83 -30.92
N ALA A 198 79.74 19.38 -32.13
CA ALA A 198 78.86 18.53 -32.92
C ALA A 198 78.62 17.17 -32.23
N ASP A 199 79.65 16.56 -31.65
CA ASP A 199 79.53 15.31 -30.87
C ASP A 199 78.61 15.50 -29.65
N ALA A 200 78.72 16.64 -28.94
CA ALA A 200 77.84 16.93 -27.80
C ALA A 200 76.39 17.19 -28.24
N ALA A 201 76.17 17.88 -29.36
CA ALA A 201 74.84 18.07 -29.93
C ALA A 201 74.19 16.73 -30.31
N GLN A 202 74.98 15.79 -30.85
CA GLN A 202 74.52 14.42 -31.12
C GLN A 202 74.16 13.67 -29.84
N ALA A 203 75.00 13.77 -28.79
CA ALA A 203 74.71 13.14 -27.49
C ALA A 203 73.47 13.74 -26.82
N GLU A 204 73.21 15.04 -26.99
CA GLU A 204 72.01 15.70 -26.50
C GLU A 204 70.75 15.21 -27.23
N ALA A 205 70.83 15.04 -28.56
CA ALA A 205 69.74 14.43 -29.32
C ALA A 205 69.46 12.97 -28.89
N GLN A 206 70.51 12.19 -28.57
CA GLN A 206 70.36 10.84 -28.04
C GLN A 206 69.69 10.82 -26.66
N LEU A 207 70.07 11.73 -25.76
CA LEU A 207 69.39 11.89 -24.47
C LEU A 207 67.91 12.27 -24.64
N ALA A 208 67.60 13.21 -25.53
CA ALA A 208 66.22 13.60 -25.80
C ALA A 208 65.37 12.44 -26.32
N ALA A 209 65.94 11.61 -27.21
CA ALA A 209 65.29 10.39 -27.71
C ALA A 209 65.06 9.35 -26.60
N ALA A 210 66.07 9.10 -25.75
CA ALA A 210 65.96 8.17 -24.63
C ALA A 210 64.95 8.65 -23.57
N ALA A 211 64.92 9.95 -23.27
CA ALA A 211 63.94 10.54 -22.36
C ALA A 211 62.51 10.49 -22.92
N ALA A 212 62.33 10.62 -24.24
CA ALA A 212 61.04 10.39 -24.88
C ALA A 212 60.61 8.91 -24.77
N ALA A 213 61.53 7.96 -24.98
CA ALA A 213 61.27 6.53 -24.81
C ALA A 213 60.92 6.16 -23.36
N ALA A 214 61.58 6.77 -22.36
CA ALA A 214 61.21 6.62 -20.96
C ALA A 214 59.78 7.11 -20.70
N ARG A 215 59.42 8.30 -21.20
CA ARG A 215 58.04 8.83 -21.06
C ARG A 215 56.99 7.92 -21.69
N THR A 216 57.25 7.32 -22.86
CA THR A 216 56.32 6.38 -23.48
C THR A 216 56.21 5.08 -22.68
N ALA A 217 57.30 4.58 -22.10
CA ALA A 217 57.27 3.41 -21.23
C ALA A 217 56.48 3.67 -19.93
N HIS A 218 56.63 4.84 -19.29
CA HIS A 218 55.79 5.23 -18.14
C HIS A 218 54.31 5.36 -18.52
N ALA A 219 54.00 5.84 -19.73
CA ALA A 219 52.62 5.84 -20.23
C ALA A 219 52.06 4.41 -20.43
N GLN A 220 52.90 3.43 -20.80
CA GLN A 220 52.49 2.03 -20.90
C GLN A 220 52.16 1.43 -19.52
N ILE A 221 52.85 1.81 -18.45
CA ILE A 221 52.47 1.42 -17.07
C ILE A 221 51.05 1.88 -16.78
N THR A 222 50.74 3.15 -17.09
CA THR A 222 49.40 3.70 -16.86
C THR A 222 48.32 2.94 -17.65
N ALA A 223 48.60 2.59 -18.91
CA ALA A 223 47.69 1.77 -19.73
C ALA A 223 47.50 0.33 -19.18
N ALA A 224 48.58 -0.29 -18.68
CA ALA A 224 48.53 -1.61 -18.05
C ALA A 224 47.74 -1.57 -16.73
N GLN A 225 47.92 -0.53 -15.91
CA GLN A 225 47.17 -0.31 -14.67
C GLN A 225 45.67 -0.10 -14.95
N ALA A 226 45.31 0.64 -16.01
CA ALA A 226 43.93 0.79 -16.42
C ALA A 226 43.29 -0.56 -16.80
N THR A 227 44.04 -1.41 -17.51
CA THR A 227 43.61 -2.78 -17.86
C THR A 227 43.46 -3.64 -16.60
N LEU A 228 44.39 -3.54 -15.64
CA LEU A 228 44.31 -4.22 -14.35
C LEU A 228 43.05 -3.82 -13.58
N ALA A 229 42.72 -2.52 -13.55
CA ALA A 229 41.51 -2.02 -12.92
C ALA A 229 40.25 -2.58 -13.59
N GLN A 230 40.23 -2.66 -14.93
CA GLN A 230 39.13 -3.27 -15.69
C GLN A 230 38.95 -4.76 -15.32
N ARG A 231 40.02 -5.56 -15.27
CA ARG A 231 39.94 -6.98 -14.90
C ARG A 231 39.54 -7.18 -13.44
N THR A 232 40.00 -6.29 -12.55
CA THR A 232 39.57 -6.29 -11.14
C THR A 232 38.07 -6.01 -11.02
N ALA A 233 37.54 -5.06 -11.79
CA ALA A 233 36.11 -4.77 -11.81
C ALA A 233 35.29 -5.95 -12.37
N GLN A 234 35.78 -6.62 -13.40
CA GLN A 234 35.16 -7.82 -13.97
C GLN A 234 35.11 -8.97 -12.96
N LEU A 235 36.20 -9.24 -12.23
CA LEU A 235 36.19 -10.24 -11.15
C LEU A 235 35.17 -9.88 -10.06
N ARG A 236 35.14 -8.61 -9.65
CA ARG A 236 34.17 -8.12 -8.65
C ARG A 236 32.72 -8.32 -9.11
N GLN A 237 32.43 -8.09 -10.39
CA GLN A 237 31.09 -8.32 -10.96
C GLN A 237 30.66 -9.79 -10.85
N VAL A 238 31.59 -10.72 -11.08
CA VAL A 238 31.33 -12.16 -10.91
C VAL A 238 31.17 -12.51 -9.44
N ASP A 239 31.97 -11.95 -8.54
CA ASP A 239 31.83 -12.18 -7.09
C ASP A 239 30.49 -11.68 -6.54
N VAL A 240 30.02 -10.51 -6.98
CA VAL A 240 28.67 -10.01 -6.67
C VAL A 240 27.60 -10.97 -7.20
N SER A 241 27.76 -11.47 -8.42
CA SER A 241 26.83 -12.46 -8.98
C SER A 241 26.82 -13.74 -8.14
N LEU A 242 27.98 -14.26 -7.71
CA LEU A 242 28.07 -15.40 -6.80
C LEU A 242 27.39 -15.13 -5.44
N SER A 243 27.44 -13.89 -4.94
CA SER A 243 26.74 -13.53 -3.71
C SER A 243 25.22 -13.69 -3.83
N PHE A 244 24.64 -13.47 -5.02
CA PHE A 244 23.22 -13.69 -5.29
C PHE A 244 22.83 -15.16 -5.41
N ALA A 245 23.80 -16.06 -5.61
CA ALA A 245 23.53 -17.50 -5.62
C ALA A 245 23.32 -18.06 -4.20
N VAL A 246 23.70 -17.30 -3.17
CA VAL A 246 23.53 -17.65 -1.76
C VAL A 246 22.37 -16.85 -1.18
N ILE A 247 21.22 -17.48 -1.05
CA ILE A 247 20.00 -16.84 -0.55
C ILE A 247 20.05 -16.81 0.99
N ARG A 248 20.03 -15.61 1.55
CA ARG A 248 20.11 -15.36 3.00
C ARG A 248 18.87 -14.63 3.51
N SER A 249 18.58 -14.77 4.80
CA SER A 249 17.52 -13.98 5.44
C SER A 249 17.94 -12.51 5.59
N PRO A 250 17.13 -11.52 5.17
CA PRO A 250 17.41 -10.10 5.37
C PRO A 250 17.06 -9.61 6.79
N ILE A 251 16.21 -10.34 7.52
CA ILE A 251 15.74 -9.98 8.86
C ILE A 251 15.79 -11.19 9.80
N ASP A 252 15.84 -10.94 11.11
CA ASP A 252 15.53 -11.96 12.10
C ASP A 252 14.01 -12.23 12.07
N GLY A 253 13.59 -13.49 12.15
CA GLY A 253 12.17 -13.81 12.05
C GLY A 253 11.85 -15.29 11.98
N ILE A 254 10.62 -15.59 11.57
CA ILE A 254 10.12 -16.95 11.35
C ILE A 254 9.77 -17.11 9.88
N ILE A 255 10.16 -18.23 9.27
CA ILE A 255 9.77 -18.57 7.90
C ILE A 255 8.29 -18.94 7.88
N VAL A 256 7.47 -18.08 7.26
CA VAL A 256 6.02 -18.26 7.12
C VAL A 256 5.71 -19.21 5.98
N SER A 257 6.39 -19.06 4.84
CA SER A 257 6.22 -19.92 3.69
C SER A 257 7.54 -20.15 2.96
N ARG A 258 7.66 -21.35 2.39
CA ARG A 258 8.73 -21.79 1.50
C ARG A 258 8.11 -22.27 0.20
N SER A 259 8.45 -21.63 -0.91
CA SER A 259 7.91 -21.92 -2.24
C SER A 259 8.97 -22.49 -3.19
N VAL A 260 9.96 -23.18 -2.63
CA VAL A 260 11.09 -23.74 -3.37
C VAL A 260 11.50 -25.10 -2.81
N ASP A 261 11.83 -26.04 -3.70
CA ASP A 261 12.31 -27.38 -3.35
C ASP A 261 13.70 -27.67 -3.92
N LEU A 262 14.38 -28.65 -3.31
CA LEU A 262 15.70 -29.10 -3.75
C LEU A 262 15.61 -29.71 -5.16
N GLY A 263 16.49 -29.27 -6.06
CA GLY A 263 16.50 -29.67 -7.46
C GLY A 263 15.54 -28.88 -8.36
N GLN A 264 14.72 -27.97 -7.82
CA GLN A 264 13.86 -27.11 -8.63
C GLN A 264 14.68 -26.05 -9.37
N THR A 265 14.31 -25.76 -10.61
CA THR A 265 14.91 -24.67 -11.38
C THR A 265 14.14 -23.38 -11.15
N VAL A 266 14.84 -22.34 -10.69
CA VAL A 266 14.31 -20.98 -10.60
C VAL A 266 14.76 -20.17 -11.82
N ALA A 267 13.83 -19.42 -12.41
CA ALA A 267 14.12 -18.54 -13.53
C ALA A 267 13.74 -17.10 -13.12
N ALA A 268 14.72 -16.20 -13.08
CA ALA A 268 14.54 -14.82 -12.63
C ALA A 268 14.33 -13.82 -13.79
N SER A 269 13.99 -14.30 -15.01
CA SER A 269 14.07 -13.48 -16.24
C SER A 269 12.98 -12.42 -16.39
N LEU A 270 11.77 -12.64 -15.89
CA LEU A 270 10.63 -11.71 -16.05
C LEU A 270 10.09 -11.17 -14.73
N GLN A 271 10.12 -11.98 -13.67
CA GLN A 271 9.73 -11.62 -12.30
C GLN A 271 10.60 -12.42 -11.34
N ALA A 272 11.06 -11.81 -10.25
CA ALA A 272 11.80 -12.53 -9.22
C ALA A 272 10.84 -13.50 -8.50
N PRO A 273 11.02 -14.82 -8.61
CA PRO A 273 10.15 -15.76 -7.92
C PRO A 273 10.35 -15.62 -6.41
N THR A 274 9.24 -15.62 -5.67
CA THR A 274 9.26 -15.58 -4.21
C THR A 274 9.67 -16.94 -3.68
N LEU A 275 10.83 -17.05 -3.04
CA LEU A 275 11.33 -18.32 -2.50
C LEU A 275 10.90 -18.51 -1.05
N PHE A 276 11.02 -17.47 -0.24
CA PHE A 276 10.66 -17.48 1.18
C PHE A 276 9.88 -16.23 1.55
N THR A 277 8.92 -16.38 2.46
CA THR A 277 8.29 -15.24 3.17
C THR A 277 8.67 -15.33 4.63
N ILE A 278 9.27 -14.28 5.16
CA ILE A 278 9.79 -14.24 6.54
C ILE A 278 9.06 -13.14 7.29
N ALA A 279 8.46 -13.48 8.43
CA ALA A 279 7.84 -12.53 9.34
C ALA A 279 8.80 -12.20 10.48
N ALA A 280 8.99 -10.92 10.80
CA ALA A 280 9.90 -10.49 11.86
C ALA A 280 9.44 -10.98 13.24
N ASN A 281 8.15 -10.80 13.53
CA ASN A 281 7.51 -11.28 14.74
C ASN A 281 6.06 -11.71 14.44
N LEU A 282 5.59 -12.72 15.17
CA LEU A 282 4.20 -13.18 15.19
C LEU A 282 3.45 -12.80 16.48
N ASP A 283 4.12 -12.19 17.47
CA ASP A 283 3.52 -11.72 18.71
C ASP A 283 2.62 -10.49 18.49
N GLU A 284 2.86 -9.74 17.42
CA GLU A 284 2.01 -8.63 16.98
C GLU A 284 1.54 -8.91 15.56
N MET A 285 0.23 -8.81 15.35
CA MET A 285 -0.41 -9.09 14.08
C MET A 285 -1.24 -7.89 13.64
N GLU A 286 -1.38 -7.70 12.34
CA GLU A 286 -2.28 -6.74 11.74
C GLU A 286 -3.40 -7.49 11.00
N VAL A 287 -4.64 -7.10 11.24
CA VAL A 287 -5.78 -7.58 10.46
C VAL A 287 -6.10 -6.52 9.41
N TRP A 288 -6.02 -6.88 8.15
CA TRP A 288 -6.37 -6.03 7.03
C TRP A 288 -7.83 -6.29 6.68
N ALA A 289 -8.70 -5.43 7.22
CA ALA A 289 -10.14 -5.52 7.05
C ALA A 289 -10.61 -4.74 5.82
N THR A 290 -11.42 -5.36 4.97
CA THR A 290 -12.10 -4.69 3.86
C THR A 290 -13.42 -4.11 4.36
N VAL A 291 -13.56 -2.79 4.28
CA VAL A 291 -14.77 -2.05 4.69
C VAL A 291 -15.38 -1.36 3.47
N ASP A 292 -16.70 -1.38 3.36
CA ASP A 292 -17.43 -0.72 2.28
C ASP A 292 -17.34 0.81 2.35
N GLU A 293 -17.35 1.47 1.18
CA GLU A 293 -17.31 2.94 1.06
C GLU A 293 -18.41 3.65 1.86
N ALA A 294 -19.59 3.04 2.03
CA ALA A 294 -20.69 3.63 2.78
C ALA A 294 -20.41 3.78 4.29
N ASP A 295 -19.53 2.94 4.83
CA ASP A 295 -19.27 2.86 6.27
C ASP A 295 -17.90 3.43 6.67
N ILE A 296 -16.96 3.57 5.73
CA ILE A 296 -15.60 4.05 6.01
C ILE A 296 -15.56 5.44 6.66
N GLY A 297 -16.52 6.33 6.33
CA GLY A 297 -16.59 7.69 6.87
C GLY A 297 -16.85 7.76 8.38
N ARG A 298 -17.29 6.66 9.01
CA ARG A 298 -17.54 6.58 10.47
C ARG A 298 -16.37 5.96 11.23
N ILE A 299 -15.40 5.39 10.53
CA ILE A 299 -14.24 4.72 11.14
C ILE A 299 -13.13 5.75 11.33
N GLN A 300 -12.54 5.75 12.52
CA GLN A 300 -11.43 6.64 12.86
C GLN A 300 -10.28 5.83 13.49
N PRO A 301 -9.02 6.25 13.26
CA PRO A 301 -7.87 5.69 13.99
C PRO A 301 -8.08 5.73 15.50
N GLY A 302 -7.69 4.67 16.20
CA GLY A 302 -7.79 4.52 17.66
C GLY A 302 -9.06 3.84 18.17
N GLN A 303 -10.09 3.63 17.33
CA GLN A 303 -11.31 2.92 17.71
C GLN A 303 -11.04 1.47 18.14
N ASN A 304 -11.81 0.99 19.12
CA ASN A 304 -11.71 -0.38 19.62
C ASN A 304 -12.40 -1.35 18.66
N VAL A 305 -11.73 -2.46 18.37
CA VAL A 305 -12.23 -3.51 17.50
C VAL A 305 -12.27 -4.82 18.26
N THR A 306 -13.40 -5.53 18.18
CA THR A 306 -13.48 -6.92 18.62
C THR A 306 -13.59 -7.79 17.40
N PHE A 307 -12.80 -8.84 17.31
CA PHE A 307 -12.82 -9.73 16.16
C PHE A 307 -12.66 -11.19 16.58
N THR A 308 -13.10 -12.07 15.69
CA THR A 308 -12.96 -13.53 15.82
C THR A 308 -12.26 -14.05 14.58
N VAL A 309 -11.35 -15.01 14.75
CA VAL A 309 -10.71 -15.71 13.62
C VAL A 309 -11.44 -17.01 13.32
N ALA A 310 -11.51 -17.40 12.05
CA ALA A 310 -12.25 -18.59 11.62
C ALA A 310 -11.80 -19.89 12.34
N ALA A 311 -10.52 -19.99 12.70
CA ALA A 311 -9.97 -21.12 13.44
C ALA A 311 -10.42 -21.17 14.92
N HIS A 312 -10.78 -20.02 15.50
CA HIS A 312 -11.18 -19.89 16.90
C HIS A 312 -12.41 -18.97 17.05
N PRO A 313 -13.60 -19.43 16.62
CA PRO A 313 -14.81 -18.59 16.59
C PRO A 313 -15.36 -18.25 17.98
N GLN A 314 -15.00 -19.01 19.02
CA GLN A 314 -15.46 -18.77 20.40
C GLN A 314 -14.59 -17.77 21.17
N VAL A 315 -13.44 -17.37 20.63
CA VAL A 315 -12.50 -16.47 21.29
C VAL A 315 -12.64 -15.08 20.72
N ASN A 316 -13.12 -14.15 21.55
CA ASN A 316 -13.19 -12.73 21.20
C ASN A 316 -11.82 -12.09 21.41
N LEU A 317 -11.14 -11.78 20.31
CA LEU A 317 -9.88 -11.06 20.31
C LEU A 317 -10.13 -9.56 20.22
N ARG A 318 -9.25 -8.77 20.83
CA ARG A 318 -9.36 -7.30 20.87
C ARG A 318 -8.21 -6.70 20.09
N GLY A 319 -8.51 -5.66 19.34
CA GLY A 319 -7.54 -4.86 18.58
C GLY A 319 -7.95 -3.40 18.53
N ARG A 320 -7.11 -2.58 17.90
CA ARG A 320 -7.38 -1.16 17.68
C ARG A 320 -7.15 -0.80 16.22
N VAL A 321 -7.97 0.09 15.69
CA VAL A 321 -7.74 0.66 14.36
C VAL A 321 -6.44 1.46 14.40
N LYS A 322 -5.45 1.05 13.61
CA LYS A 322 -4.16 1.75 13.49
C LYS A 322 -4.29 2.85 12.43
N ASP A 323 -4.58 2.45 11.20
CA ASP A 323 -4.67 3.35 10.04
C ASP A 323 -5.72 2.87 9.05
N ILE A 324 -6.20 3.79 8.21
CA ILE A 324 -7.08 3.52 7.07
C ILE A 324 -6.27 3.76 5.79
N ARG A 325 -6.19 2.77 4.90
CA ARG A 325 -5.51 2.93 3.62
C ARG A 325 -6.31 3.87 2.73
N LEU A 326 -5.65 4.89 2.17
CA LEU A 326 -6.30 5.87 1.30
C LEU A 326 -6.58 5.34 -0.11
N SER A 327 -5.89 4.28 -0.54
CA SER A 327 -6.12 3.64 -1.83
C SER A 327 -7.27 2.64 -1.72
N PRO A 328 -8.39 2.83 -2.43
CA PRO A 328 -9.47 1.86 -2.45
C PRO A 328 -9.13 0.64 -3.32
N THR A 329 -9.82 -0.47 -3.07
CA THR A 329 -9.81 -1.67 -3.91
C THR A 329 -11.20 -1.91 -4.48
N THR A 330 -11.30 -2.00 -5.80
CA THR A 330 -12.57 -2.29 -6.50
C THR A 330 -12.60 -3.76 -6.90
N VAL A 331 -13.39 -4.56 -6.19
CA VAL A 331 -13.61 -5.98 -6.53
C VAL A 331 -15.08 -6.14 -6.93
N ASN A 332 -15.35 -6.68 -8.11
CA ASN A 332 -16.71 -6.86 -8.64
C ASN A 332 -17.57 -5.57 -8.60
N ASN A 333 -16.97 -4.43 -8.99
CA ASN A 333 -17.61 -3.11 -8.97
C ASN A 333 -18.03 -2.60 -7.57
N VAL A 334 -17.58 -3.23 -6.48
CA VAL A 334 -17.75 -2.74 -5.11
C VAL A 334 -16.46 -2.07 -4.65
N VAL A 335 -16.55 -0.79 -4.27
CA VAL A 335 -15.43 0.00 -3.74
C VAL A 335 -15.28 -0.28 -2.26
N THR A 336 -14.11 -0.80 -1.88
CA THR A 336 -13.78 -1.12 -0.48
C THR A 336 -12.48 -0.41 -0.08
N TYR A 337 -12.37 -0.06 1.19
CA TYR A 337 -11.18 0.51 1.79
C TYR A 337 -10.57 -0.49 2.78
N THR A 338 -9.25 -0.61 2.78
CA THR A 338 -8.54 -1.48 3.71
C THR A 338 -8.25 -0.74 5.02
N VAL A 339 -8.85 -1.21 6.11
CA VAL A 339 -8.60 -0.73 7.46
C VAL A 339 -7.60 -1.66 8.15
N VAL A 340 -6.51 -1.11 8.64
CA VAL A 340 -5.45 -1.85 9.35
C VAL A 340 -5.75 -1.85 10.83
N VAL A 341 -6.01 -3.02 11.40
CA VAL A 341 -6.27 -3.20 12.84
C VAL A 341 -5.09 -3.92 13.47
N THR A 342 -4.44 -3.31 14.47
CA THR A 342 -3.35 -3.95 15.21
C THR A 342 -3.91 -4.78 16.38
N ALA A 343 -3.36 -5.98 16.58
CA ALA A 343 -3.75 -6.88 17.65
C ALA A 343 -2.55 -7.69 18.16
N GLY A 344 -2.45 -7.83 19.48
CA GLY A 344 -1.45 -8.70 20.12
C GLY A 344 -1.82 -10.17 20.02
N ASN A 345 -0.80 -11.02 19.89
CA ASN A 345 -0.89 -12.48 19.72
C ASN A 345 0.02 -13.25 20.69
N PRO A 346 0.00 -12.96 22.01
CA PRO A 346 0.92 -13.60 22.96
C PRO A 346 0.73 -15.11 23.07
N GLU A 347 -0.46 -15.62 22.74
CA GLU A 347 -0.79 -17.04 22.81
C GLU A 347 -0.62 -17.76 21.46
N GLY A 348 -0.17 -17.06 20.40
CA GLY A 348 0.06 -17.65 19.07
C GLY A 348 -1.20 -18.18 18.37
N ARG A 349 -2.39 -17.72 18.77
CA ARG A 349 -3.69 -18.19 18.23
C ARG A 349 -4.01 -17.65 16.84
N MET A 350 -3.35 -16.57 16.45
CA MET A 350 -3.49 -15.96 15.13
C MET A 350 -2.30 -16.36 14.25
N LEU A 351 -2.57 -17.00 13.11
CA LEU A 351 -1.55 -17.27 12.10
C LEU A 351 -1.74 -16.37 10.88
N PRO A 352 -0.65 -16.01 10.17
CA PRO A 352 -0.74 -15.33 8.88
C PRO A 352 -1.68 -16.04 7.90
N GLY A 353 -2.49 -15.28 7.17
CA GLY A 353 -3.43 -15.78 6.16
C GLY A 353 -4.81 -16.21 6.69
N MET A 354 -5.05 -16.16 8.01
CA MET A 354 -6.38 -16.46 8.56
C MET A 354 -7.40 -15.37 8.19
N THR A 355 -8.65 -15.79 7.98
CA THR A 355 -9.79 -14.86 7.85
C THR A 355 -10.30 -14.46 9.23
N ALA A 356 -10.43 -13.16 9.46
CA ALA A 356 -11.01 -12.55 10.64
C ALA A 356 -12.32 -11.84 10.31
N THR A 357 -13.30 -11.98 11.20
CA THR A 357 -14.55 -11.20 11.19
C THR A 357 -14.47 -10.17 12.29
N LEU A 358 -14.50 -8.90 11.91
CA LEU A 358 -14.29 -7.75 12.78
C LEU A 358 -15.62 -7.05 13.07
N ARG A 359 -15.74 -6.57 14.30
CA ARG A 359 -16.80 -5.68 14.78
C ARG A 359 -16.12 -4.43 15.30
N ILE A 360 -16.16 -3.37 14.49
CA ILE A 360 -15.54 -2.08 14.77
C ILE A 360 -16.58 -1.22 15.49
N VAL A 361 -16.27 -0.80 16.73
CA VAL A 361 -17.17 0.08 17.50
C VAL A 361 -16.92 1.51 17.05
N THR A 362 -17.90 2.11 16.36
CA THR A 362 -17.79 3.45 15.78
C THR A 362 -18.23 4.55 16.75
N ASP A 363 -19.30 4.31 17.51
CA ASP A 363 -19.77 5.18 18.58
C ASP A 363 -20.44 4.31 19.66
N ALA A 364 -20.34 4.72 20.93
CA ALA A 364 -20.87 4.02 22.09
C ALA A 364 -21.49 5.02 23.07
N ARG A 365 -22.77 4.84 23.38
CA ARG A 365 -23.51 5.66 24.34
C ARG A 365 -23.94 4.77 25.51
N PRO A 366 -23.46 5.01 26.74
CA PRO A 366 -23.76 4.14 27.88
C PRO A 366 -25.21 4.29 28.40
N GLU A 367 -25.82 5.45 28.24
CA GLU A 367 -27.18 5.76 28.75
C GLU A 367 -28.07 6.40 27.68
N ALA A 368 -28.30 5.68 26.59
CA ALA A 368 -29.19 6.12 25.52
C ALA A 368 -30.64 5.66 25.77
N LEU A 369 -31.61 6.55 25.50
CA LEU A 369 -33.01 6.15 25.41
C LEU A 369 -33.19 5.35 24.12
N ARG A 370 -33.55 4.07 24.22
CA ARG A 370 -33.57 3.16 23.07
C ARG A 370 -34.95 2.56 22.85
N VAL A 371 -35.24 2.32 21.58
CA VAL A 371 -36.52 1.79 21.10
C VAL A 371 -36.24 0.59 20.21
N PRO A 372 -36.98 -0.52 20.33
CA PRO A 372 -36.87 -1.64 19.39
C PRO A 372 -37.12 -1.18 17.95
N ASN A 373 -36.24 -1.57 17.03
CA ASN A 373 -36.33 -1.19 15.61
C ASN A 373 -37.67 -1.63 14.98
N ALA A 374 -38.27 -2.71 15.49
CA ALA A 374 -39.61 -3.14 15.10
C ALA A 374 -40.68 -2.05 15.30
N ALA A 375 -40.56 -1.21 16.33
CA ALA A 375 -41.53 -0.16 16.62
C ALA A 375 -41.47 1.02 15.64
N LEU A 376 -40.29 1.29 15.07
CA LEU A 376 -40.11 2.31 14.03
C LEU A 376 -40.65 1.86 12.67
N ARG A 377 -40.80 0.55 12.46
CA ARG A 377 -41.28 -0.04 11.21
C ARG A 377 -42.78 -0.36 11.23
N TRP A 378 -43.36 -0.51 12.42
CA TRP A 378 -44.77 -0.84 12.58
C TRP A 378 -45.67 0.30 12.10
N ARG A 379 -46.71 -0.05 11.35
CA ARG A 379 -47.76 0.87 10.90
C ARG A 379 -49.12 0.31 11.30
N PRO A 380 -50.06 1.16 11.75
CA PRO A 380 -51.39 0.68 12.10
C PRO A 380 -52.14 0.13 10.87
N PRO A 381 -52.85 -1.01 11.01
CA PRO A 381 -53.67 -1.56 9.93
C PRO A 381 -54.78 -0.57 9.58
N GLY A 382 -54.79 -0.09 8.33
CA GLY A 382 -55.69 0.96 7.85
C GLY A 382 -55.01 2.28 7.48
N ALA A 383 -53.75 2.51 7.92
CA ALA A 383 -52.96 3.68 7.53
C ALA A 383 -52.17 3.49 6.21
N ALA A 384 -52.64 2.60 5.33
CA ALA A 384 -52.14 2.49 3.97
C ALA A 384 -52.80 3.57 3.10
N GLY A 385 -52.39 4.83 3.25
CA GLY A 385 -52.92 5.88 2.36
C GLY A 385 -52.64 7.35 2.70
N ALA A 386 -52.05 7.68 3.85
CA ALA A 386 -51.94 9.09 4.27
C ALA A 386 -50.49 9.53 4.58
N THR A 387 -49.56 9.22 3.68
CA THR A 387 -48.46 10.14 3.34
C THR A 387 -48.05 9.85 1.91
N ALA A 388 -48.85 10.32 0.94
CA ALA A 388 -48.23 10.81 -0.27
C ALA A 388 -47.28 11.92 0.21
N ALA A 389 -45.96 11.68 0.14
CA ALA A 389 -45.03 12.79 0.10
C ALA A 389 -45.59 13.77 -0.95
N PRO A 390 -45.72 15.08 -0.64
CA PRO A 390 -46.32 16.01 -1.57
C PRO A 390 -45.63 15.82 -2.92
N ALA A 391 -46.43 15.51 -3.95
CA ALA A 391 -45.97 15.47 -5.31
C ALA A 391 -45.38 16.85 -5.57
N ASN A 392 -44.04 16.90 -5.65
CA ASN A 392 -43.20 18.10 -5.68
C ASN A 392 -43.19 18.94 -4.38
N PRO A 393 -42.23 18.71 -3.44
CA PRO A 393 -41.94 19.65 -2.34
C PRO A 393 -41.61 21.08 -2.83
N MET A 394 -41.28 21.22 -4.12
CA MET A 394 -41.04 22.50 -4.79
C MET A 394 -42.31 23.31 -5.00
N GLU A 395 -43.47 22.66 -5.19
CA GLU A 395 -44.75 23.33 -5.45
C GLU A 395 -45.37 23.88 -4.16
N ALA A 396 -45.12 23.20 -3.03
CA ALA A 396 -45.46 23.69 -1.69
C ALA A 396 -44.58 24.89 -1.30
N ALA A 397 -43.26 24.80 -1.51
CA ALA A 397 -42.33 25.88 -1.19
C ALA A 397 -42.56 27.16 -2.04
N LEU A 398 -42.98 27.02 -3.29
CA LEU A 398 -43.31 28.16 -4.17
C LEU A 398 -44.66 28.80 -3.83
N ARG A 399 -45.63 28.04 -3.31
CA ARG A 399 -46.93 28.57 -2.84
C ARG A 399 -46.81 29.35 -1.53
N GLU A 400 -45.85 28.99 -0.67
CA GLU A 400 -45.58 29.71 0.58
C GLU A 400 -44.73 31.00 0.39
N MET A 401 -44.19 31.24 -0.81
CA MET A 401 -43.45 32.47 -1.11
C MET A 401 -44.39 33.59 -1.57
N GLU A 402 -44.84 34.45 -0.65
CA GLU A 402 -45.70 35.61 -0.95
C GLU A 402 -45.01 36.73 -1.77
N ASP A 403 -43.68 36.73 -1.86
CA ASP A 403 -42.86 37.81 -2.45
C ASP A 403 -42.58 37.66 -3.98
N LEU A 404 -43.36 36.86 -4.70
CA LEU A 404 -43.16 36.64 -6.14
C LEU A 404 -43.79 37.77 -6.98
N THR A 405 -42.98 38.45 -7.79
CA THR A 405 -43.49 39.49 -8.72
C THR A 405 -44.43 38.89 -9.78
N PRO A 406 -45.37 39.66 -10.35
CA PRO A 406 -46.28 39.18 -11.40
C PRO A 406 -45.54 38.59 -12.61
N ALA A 407 -44.39 39.16 -12.96
CA ALA A 407 -43.53 38.67 -14.04
C ALA A 407 -42.87 37.31 -13.71
N GLN A 408 -42.46 37.08 -12.46
CA GLN A 408 -41.92 35.78 -12.03
C GLN A 408 -42.99 34.69 -12.00
N ARG A 409 -44.22 35.02 -11.60
CA ARG A 409 -45.36 34.09 -11.67
C ARG A 409 -45.63 33.64 -13.10
N GLN A 410 -45.68 34.56 -14.06
CA GLN A 410 -45.84 34.22 -15.48
C GLN A 410 -44.69 33.37 -16.02
N ALA A 411 -43.44 33.64 -15.63
CA ALA A 411 -42.28 32.85 -16.06
C ALA A 411 -42.31 31.41 -15.51
N ILE A 412 -42.74 31.24 -14.25
CA ILE A 412 -42.88 29.92 -13.62
C ILE A 412 -44.04 29.14 -14.25
N GLU A 413 -45.17 29.78 -14.52
CA GLU A 413 -46.33 29.16 -15.20
C GLU A 413 -45.99 28.76 -16.64
N ALA A 414 -45.28 29.60 -17.38
CA ALA A 414 -44.78 29.27 -18.72
C ALA A 414 -43.85 28.04 -18.68
N ALA A 415 -42.87 28.01 -17.77
CA ALA A 415 -41.96 26.88 -17.61
C ALA A 415 -42.68 25.57 -17.19
N GLN A 416 -43.72 25.68 -16.37
CA GLN A 416 -44.55 24.52 -16.00
C GLN A 416 -45.41 24.02 -17.17
N SER A 417 -45.90 24.93 -18.02
CA SER A 417 -46.67 24.55 -19.22
C SER A 417 -45.80 23.84 -20.25
N GLU A 418 -44.57 24.29 -20.46
CA GLU A 418 -43.59 23.62 -21.32
C GLU A 418 -43.19 22.25 -20.76
N PHE A 419 -43.04 22.14 -19.44
CA PHE A 419 -42.75 20.86 -18.81
C PHE A 419 -43.90 19.86 -19.00
N ARG A 420 -45.16 20.30 -18.85
CA ARG A 420 -46.34 19.45 -19.11
C ARG A 420 -46.38 18.99 -20.57
N ALA A 421 -46.22 19.91 -21.52
CA ALA A 421 -46.16 19.57 -22.94
C ALA A 421 -45.02 18.61 -23.27
N ALA A 422 -43.84 18.79 -22.65
CA ALA A 422 -42.69 17.91 -22.83
C ALA A 422 -42.89 16.52 -22.22
N MET A 423 -43.66 16.40 -21.14
CA MET A 423 -44.02 15.12 -20.51
C MET A 423 -45.08 14.37 -21.32
N ASP A 424 -46.04 15.08 -21.91
CA ASP A 424 -47.09 14.50 -22.76
C ASP A 424 -46.54 14.03 -24.12
N ALA A 425 -45.51 14.71 -24.64
CA ALA A 425 -44.83 14.35 -25.89
C ALA A 425 -43.81 13.18 -25.74
N LEU A 426 -43.74 12.51 -24.59
CA LEU A 426 -42.76 11.43 -24.37
C LEU A 426 -43.12 10.14 -25.10
N PRO A 427 -42.14 9.44 -25.72
CA PRO A 427 -42.37 8.16 -26.40
C PRO A 427 -42.84 7.04 -25.46
N ALA A 428 -43.44 6.00 -26.04
CA ALA A 428 -43.94 4.84 -25.29
C ALA A 428 -42.84 3.99 -24.62
N ASP A 429 -41.61 4.08 -25.11
CA ASP A 429 -40.45 3.31 -24.64
C ASP A 429 -39.99 3.71 -23.23
N ALA A 430 -39.74 2.72 -22.38
CA ALA A 430 -39.42 2.93 -20.97
C ALA A 430 -38.10 3.71 -20.73
N GLU A 431 -37.05 3.45 -21.51
CA GLU A 431 -35.76 4.14 -21.36
C GLU A 431 -35.74 5.52 -22.03
N ALA A 432 -36.39 5.68 -23.18
CA ALA A 432 -36.53 6.97 -23.84
C ALA A 432 -37.41 7.92 -23.00
N ARG A 433 -38.48 7.40 -22.39
CA ARG A 433 -39.32 8.14 -21.44
C ARG A 433 -38.54 8.55 -20.19
N ARG A 434 -37.66 7.70 -19.65
CA ARG A 434 -36.78 8.06 -18.51
C ARG A 434 -35.82 9.19 -18.86
N ARG A 435 -35.12 9.11 -20.00
CA ARG A 435 -34.19 10.16 -20.46
C ARG A 435 -34.91 11.47 -20.77
N GLY A 436 -36.04 11.40 -21.49
CA GLY A 436 -36.85 12.56 -21.80
C GLY A 436 -37.45 13.23 -20.56
N ALA A 437 -37.94 12.45 -19.59
CA ALA A 437 -38.44 12.97 -18.32
C ALA A 437 -37.31 13.61 -17.47
N GLN A 438 -36.10 13.05 -17.48
CA GLN A 438 -34.94 13.67 -16.82
C GLN A 438 -34.54 14.99 -17.48
N ALA A 439 -34.49 15.05 -18.80
CA ALA A 439 -34.18 16.27 -19.54
C ALA A 439 -35.25 17.36 -19.33
N ALA A 440 -36.54 16.99 -19.34
CA ALA A 440 -37.64 17.91 -19.04
C ALA A 440 -37.55 18.47 -17.60
N ARG A 441 -37.22 17.62 -16.61
CA ARG A 441 -37.03 18.06 -15.22
C ARG A 441 -35.84 19.01 -15.05
N GLN A 442 -34.74 18.76 -15.76
CA GLN A 442 -33.56 19.64 -15.71
C GLN A 442 -33.86 21.02 -16.32
N ARG A 443 -34.62 21.08 -17.42
CA ARG A 443 -35.06 22.35 -18.03
C ARG A 443 -35.98 23.14 -17.12
N LEU A 444 -36.96 22.47 -16.51
CA LEU A 444 -37.83 23.09 -15.52
C LEU A 444 -37.02 23.64 -14.33
N GLN A 445 -36.06 22.86 -13.83
CA GLN A 445 -35.20 23.31 -12.74
C GLN A 445 -34.35 24.52 -13.15
N ALA A 446 -33.76 24.53 -14.34
CA ALA A 446 -32.97 25.65 -14.84
C ALA A 446 -33.82 26.93 -15.00
N ALA A 447 -35.01 26.82 -15.59
CA ALA A 447 -35.94 27.95 -15.77
C ALA A 447 -36.43 28.54 -14.43
N MET A 448 -36.71 27.68 -13.45
CA MET A 448 -37.07 28.12 -12.10
C MET A 448 -35.88 28.76 -11.37
N THR A 449 -34.67 28.24 -11.55
CA THR A 449 -33.48 28.84 -10.92
C THR A 449 -33.17 30.22 -11.52
N ALA A 450 -33.37 30.39 -12.83
CA ALA A 450 -33.13 31.66 -13.54
C ALA A 450 -34.12 32.77 -13.14
N SER A 451 -35.36 32.43 -12.79
CA SER A 451 -36.40 33.39 -12.39
C SER A 451 -36.31 33.83 -10.91
N LEU A 452 -35.53 33.12 -10.08
CA LEU A 452 -35.37 33.39 -8.64
C LEU A 452 -34.11 34.23 -8.33
N THR A 453 -34.21 35.09 -7.31
CA THR A 453 -33.08 35.90 -6.81
C THR A 453 -32.07 35.08 -5.98
N PRO A 454 -30.82 35.52 -5.81
CA PRO A 454 -29.79 34.79 -5.05
C PRO A 454 -30.18 34.44 -3.60
N ASP A 455 -30.84 35.36 -2.88
CA ASP A 455 -31.31 35.12 -1.51
C ASP A 455 -32.46 34.11 -1.44
N GLN A 456 -33.36 34.12 -2.44
CA GLN A 456 -34.43 33.13 -2.55
C GLN A 456 -33.87 31.73 -2.86
N ARG A 457 -32.80 31.63 -3.66
CA ARG A 457 -32.08 30.37 -3.90
C ARG A 457 -31.40 29.83 -2.65
N ALA A 458 -30.79 30.71 -1.85
CA ALA A 458 -30.15 30.33 -0.59
C ALA A 458 -31.16 29.77 0.43
N ARG A 459 -32.35 30.39 0.53
CA ARG A 459 -33.46 29.88 1.35
C ARG A 459 -33.95 28.49 0.87
N LEU A 460 -34.12 28.31 -0.44
CA LEU A 460 -34.49 27.01 -1.03
C LEU A 460 -33.41 25.92 -0.83
N ALA A 461 -32.14 26.30 -0.84
CA ALA A 461 -31.01 25.39 -0.58
C ALA A 461 -30.85 25.03 0.91
N SER A 462 -31.06 25.99 1.82
CA SER A 462 -31.01 25.77 3.27
C SER A 462 -32.12 24.85 3.78
N ALA A 463 -33.31 24.90 3.17
CA ALA A 463 -34.39 23.94 3.42
C ALA A 463 -34.03 22.48 3.04
N ARG A 464 -33.00 22.30 2.21
CA ARG A 464 -32.48 21.00 1.77
C ARG A 464 -31.38 20.44 2.66
N GLY A 465 -30.62 21.30 3.35
CA GLY A 465 -29.34 20.95 3.99
C GLY A 465 -29.39 20.63 5.50
N GLN A 466 -30.50 20.86 6.20
CA GLN A 466 -30.53 20.80 7.67
C GLN A 466 -31.47 19.71 8.20
N ARG A 467 -31.15 18.44 7.94
CA ARG A 467 -31.82 17.27 8.54
C ARG A 467 -30.79 16.19 8.92
N GLY A 468 -29.99 16.47 9.95
CA GLY A 468 -29.19 15.45 10.63
C GLY A 468 -30.08 14.66 11.60
N GLY A 469 -30.34 13.39 11.28
CA GLY A 469 -31.20 12.47 12.05
C GLY A 469 -32.41 12.03 11.22
N ALA A 470 -32.60 10.72 11.05
CA ALA A 470 -33.76 10.20 10.36
C ALA A 470 -35.02 10.49 11.19
N ALA A 471 -36.05 11.03 10.55
CA ALA A 471 -37.35 11.20 11.18
C ALA A 471 -38.01 9.82 11.30
N GLY A 472 -38.18 9.33 12.52
CA GLY A 472 -38.92 8.11 12.83
C GLY A 472 -40.29 8.46 13.41
N THR A 473 -41.29 7.64 13.15
CA THR A 473 -42.57 7.72 13.86
C THR A 473 -42.75 6.44 14.66
N VAL A 474 -43.06 6.58 15.94
CA VAL A 474 -43.36 5.45 16.82
C VAL A 474 -44.75 5.64 17.38
N HIS A 475 -45.47 4.54 17.56
CA HIS A 475 -46.79 4.54 18.16
C HIS A 475 -46.68 4.03 19.59
N VAL A 476 -47.10 4.84 20.56
CA VAL A 476 -47.15 4.48 21.99
C VAL A 476 -48.55 3.96 22.31
N LEU A 477 -48.63 2.82 22.99
CA LEU A 477 -49.85 2.22 23.50
C LEU A 477 -50.22 2.88 24.83
N GLU A 478 -51.37 3.55 24.87
CA GLU A 478 -51.91 4.16 26.08
C GLU A 478 -52.74 3.14 26.89
N ALA A 479 -52.96 3.41 28.19
CA ALA A 479 -53.66 2.50 29.11
C ALA A 479 -55.12 2.19 28.71
N ASN A 480 -55.69 2.96 27.78
CA ASN A 480 -57.03 2.79 27.21
C ASN A 480 -57.06 1.89 25.95
N GLY A 481 -55.93 1.31 25.54
CA GLY A 481 -55.83 0.46 24.34
C GLY A 481 -55.72 1.23 23.01
N THR A 482 -55.64 2.57 23.05
CA THR A 482 -55.44 3.40 21.85
C THR A 482 -53.96 3.69 21.61
N THR A 483 -53.57 3.93 20.35
CA THR A 483 -52.18 4.20 19.97
C THR A 483 -51.97 5.67 19.64
N ARG A 484 -51.05 6.35 20.34
CA ARG A 484 -50.64 7.73 20.07
C ARG A 484 -49.39 7.76 19.21
N THR A 485 -49.45 8.47 18.08
CA THR A 485 -48.29 8.65 17.20
C THR A 485 -47.37 9.74 17.74
N ILE A 486 -46.09 9.42 17.93
CA ILE A 486 -45.05 10.35 18.33
C ILE A 486 -43.98 10.38 17.25
N SER A 487 -43.68 11.58 16.77
CA SER A 487 -42.55 11.82 15.86
C SER A 487 -41.26 11.90 16.68
N LEU A 488 -40.29 11.08 16.31
CA LEU A 488 -38.99 10.96 16.96
C LEU A 488 -37.87 11.33 15.98
N ARG A 489 -36.77 11.81 16.52
CA ARG A 489 -35.48 11.88 15.84
C ARG A 489 -34.64 10.71 16.30
N THR A 490 -34.32 9.82 15.36
CA THR A 490 -33.50 8.64 15.66
C THR A 490 -32.01 8.94 15.52
N GLY A 491 -31.21 8.27 16.34
CA GLY A 491 -29.75 8.35 16.41
C GLY A 491 -29.08 7.03 16.06
N LEU A 492 -28.11 6.61 16.88
CA LEU A 492 -27.39 5.35 16.70
C LEU A 492 -28.35 4.15 16.65
N THR A 493 -28.01 3.13 15.87
CA THR A 493 -28.71 1.84 15.87
C THR A 493 -27.69 0.72 15.99
N ASP A 494 -28.01 -0.29 16.81
CA ASP A 494 -27.21 -1.51 16.95
C ASP A 494 -27.81 -2.69 16.14
N GLY A 495 -28.83 -2.40 15.30
CA GLY A 495 -29.58 -3.35 14.49
C GLY A 495 -30.86 -3.88 15.16
N GLN A 496 -30.89 -3.98 16.50
CA GLN A 496 -32.07 -4.44 17.26
C GLN A 496 -32.81 -3.26 17.88
N MET A 497 -32.08 -2.32 18.45
CA MET A 497 -32.54 -1.12 19.12
C MET A 497 -32.04 0.12 18.36
N THR A 498 -32.75 1.23 18.51
CA THR A 498 -32.40 2.52 17.93
C THR A 498 -32.50 3.58 19.00
N GLU A 499 -31.47 4.41 19.11
CA GLU A 499 -31.42 5.56 19.99
C GLU A 499 -32.44 6.61 19.56
N VAL A 500 -33.09 7.23 20.54
CA VAL A 500 -33.97 8.37 20.38
C VAL A 500 -33.26 9.61 20.91
N VAL A 501 -32.84 10.48 20.00
CA VAL A 501 -32.11 11.72 20.31
C VAL A 501 -33.07 12.86 20.63
N GLY A 502 -34.31 12.78 20.14
CA GLY A 502 -35.33 13.78 20.44
C GLY A 502 -36.73 13.30 20.12
N GLY A 503 -37.71 13.80 20.86
CA GLY A 503 -39.13 13.42 20.78
C GLY A 503 -39.74 13.36 22.18
N ALA A 504 -41.07 13.35 22.26
CA ALA A 504 -41.81 13.28 23.52
C ALA A 504 -41.94 11.82 24.02
N LEU A 505 -40.83 11.08 24.01
CA LEU A 505 -40.77 9.69 24.45
C LEU A 505 -40.01 9.63 25.77
N GLU A 506 -40.61 9.00 26.78
CA GLU A 506 -40.00 8.84 28.10
C GLU A 506 -39.73 7.36 28.40
N GLU A 507 -38.84 7.14 29.35
CA GLU A 507 -38.52 5.80 29.84
C GLU A 507 -39.76 5.14 30.45
N GLY A 508 -39.99 3.85 30.13
CA GLY A 508 -41.13 3.08 30.60
C GLY A 508 -42.40 3.17 29.74
N MET A 509 -42.45 4.07 28.74
CA MET A 509 -43.56 4.13 27.79
C MET A 509 -43.65 2.83 26.95
N GLN A 510 -44.86 2.37 26.66
CA GLN A 510 -45.07 1.14 25.89
C GLN A 510 -45.16 1.46 24.39
N VAL A 511 -44.14 1.11 23.62
CA VAL A 511 -44.11 1.31 22.17
C VAL A 511 -44.59 0.08 21.44
N VAL A 512 -45.40 0.27 20.40
CA VAL A 512 -45.95 -0.82 19.61
C VAL A 512 -44.88 -1.43 18.71
N VAL A 513 -44.61 -2.73 18.85
CA VAL A 513 -43.63 -3.48 18.05
C VAL A 513 -44.27 -4.42 17.03
N GLY A 514 -45.57 -4.70 17.13
CA GLY A 514 -46.26 -5.63 16.21
C GLY A 514 -47.76 -5.74 16.46
N THR A 515 -48.49 -6.32 15.51
CA THR A 515 -49.90 -6.74 15.68
C THR A 515 -49.99 -8.25 15.62
N GLU A 516 -50.56 -8.86 16.66
CA GLU A 516 -50.95 -10.27 16.61
C GLU A 516 -52.22 -10.40 15.79
N ARG A 517 -52.15 -11.16 14.69
CA ARG A 517 -53.36 -11.71 14.09
C ARG A 517 -53.90 -12.76 15.06
N ALA A 518 -55.16 -12.58 15.49
CA ALA A 518 -55.90 -13.62 16.19
C ALA A 518 -55.78 -14.92 15.40
N GLY A 519 -55.27 -15.97 16.05
CA GLY A 519 -54.94 -17.23 15.40
C GLY A 519 -56.16 -17.82 14.68
N ALA A 520 -56.00 -18.10 13.39
CA ALA A 520 -56.83 -19.09 12.73
C ALA A 520 -56.57 -20.42 13.43
N VAL A 521 -57.62 -21.00 14.02
CA VAL A 521 -57.63 -22.35 14.57
C VAL A 521 -57.10 -23.30 13.50
N ARG A 522 -55.92 -23.87 13.73
CA ARG A 522 -55.33 -24.88 12.86
C ARG A 522 -56.11 -26.18 13.10
N ALA A 523 -56.93 -26.57 12.12
CA ALA A 523 -57.61 -27.86 12.14
C ALA A 523 -56.57 -29.01 12.22
N PRO A 524 -56.82 -30.08 12.98
CA PRO A 524 -55.93 -31.23 13.03
C PRO A 524 -55.98 -31.96 11.68
N THR A 525 -54.91 -31.84 10.89
CA THR A 525 -54.72 -32.67 9.70
C THR A 525 -54.45 -34.10 10.11
N GLY A 526 -55.30 -34.99 9.61
CA GLY A 526 -55.27 -36.42 9.85
C GLY A 526 -53.94 -37.09 9.48
N ARG A 527 -53.66 -38.11 10.27
CA ARG A 527 -52.63 -39.13 10.13
C ARG A 527 -52.78 -39.87 8.80
N GLY A 528 -51.85 -39.65 7.86
CA GLY A 528 -51.64 -40.50 6.70
C GLY A 528 -50.41 -41.37 6.91
N LEU A 529 -50.62 -42.66 7.08
CA LEU A 529 -49.60 -43.70 6.89
C LEU A 529 -49.20 -43.70 5.40
N PHE A 530 -47.92 -43.54 5.11
CA PHE A 530 -47.07 -44.44 4.33
C PHE A 530 -45.64 -43.91 4.30
#